data_AF-A0A945LFM9-F1
#
_entry.id   AF-A0A945LFM9-F1
#
_cell.length_a   1.000
_cell.length_b   1.000
_cell.length_c   1.000
_cell.angle_alpha   90.00
_cell.angle_beta   90.00
_cell.angle_gamma   90.00
#
_symmetry.space_group_name_H-M   'P 1'
#
loop_
_entity.id
_entity.type
_entity.pdbx_description
1 polymer ?
#
loop_
_entity_poly.entity_id
_entity_poly.type
_entity_poly.pdbx_seq_one_letter_code
_entity_poly.pdbx_strand_id
1 'polypeptide(L)'
;MKKIGMAGDAAKVTRTIKVVMHDNYYEPENISVKEGETVRFLIRNAGEFVHEFNIATGPMHVTHQPEMMMMVEHGVLEPDKWRGHRRDQ
;
A
#
# COMPACT_ATOMS: atom_id res chain seq x y z
N MET A 1 17.74 -13.80 6.85
CA MET A 1 16.46 -13.12 6.59
C MET A 1 16.67 -12.12 5.46
N LYS A 2 15.98 -12.26 4.32
CA LYS A 2 16.08 -11.31 3.22
C LYS A 2 15.21 -10.10 3.60
N LYS A 3 15.83 -9.01 4.05
CA LYS A 3 15.15 -7.85 4.61
C LYS A 3 14.55 -7.02 3.45
N ILE A 4 13.22 -6.93 3.39
CA ILE A 4 12.44 -6.13 2.41
C ILE A 4 12.62 -4.61 2.59
N GLY A 5 13.23 -4.18 3.69
CA GLY A 5 13.47 -2.78 4.05
C GLY A 5 13.32 -2.54 5.56
N MET A 6 13.23 -1.27 5.95
CA MET A 6 12.81 -0.84 7.29
C MET A 6 12.22 0.57 7.22
N ALA A 7 11.55 1.02 8.27
CA ALA A 7 11.09 2.40 8.37
C ALA A 7 12.27 3.37 8.20
N GLY A 8 12.12 4.33 7.28
CA GLY A 8 13.16 5.30 6.95
C GLY A 8 13.11 6.54 7.86
N ASP A 9 14.22 7.26 7.93
CA ASP A 9 14.31 8.57 8.60
C ASP A 9 13.74 9.66 7.67
N ALA A 10 12.70 10.37 8.12
CA ALA A 10 12.04 11.40 7.31
C ALA A 10 12.98 12.53 6.87
N ALA A 11 14.06 12.80 7.62
CA ALA A 11 15.07 13.78 7.27
C ALA A 11 16.00 13.32 6.13
N LYS A 12 16.01 12.02 5.81
CA LYS A 12 16.87 11.42 4.76
C LYS A 12 16.12 11.12 3.46
N VAL A 13 14.87 11.56 3.33
CA VAL A 13 14.06 11.32 2.13
C VAL A 13 14.73 11.93 0.90
N THR A 14 15.06 11.09 -0.09
CA THR A 14 15.70 11.52 -1.34
C THR A 14 14.68 11.83 -2.44
N ARG A 15 13.53 11.16 -2.41
CA ARG A 15 12.40 11.45 -3.32
C ARG A 15 11.07 10.96 -2.76
N THR A 16 9.99 11.53 -3.31
CA THR A 16 8.63 11.08 -3.07
C THR A 16 8.11 10.34 -4.30
N ILE A 17 7.53 9.16 -4.09
CA ILE A 17 6.84 8.39 -5.13
C ILE A 17 5.35 8.44 -4.82
N LYS A 18 4.57 8.97 -5.76
CA LYS A 18 3.12 8.92 -5.69
C LYS A 18 2.67 7.56 -6.20
N VAL A 19 1.85 6.87 -5.41
CA VAL A 19 1.23 5.60 -5.78
C VAL A 19 -0.27 5.82 -5.78
N VAL A 20 -0.90 5.60 -6.94
CA VAL A 20 -2.35 5.60 -7.07
C VAL A 20 -2.82 4.15 -7.08
N MET A 21 -3.76 3.83 -6.20
CA MET A 21 -4.35 2.51 -6.10
C MET A 21 -5.71 2.53 -6.78
N HIS A 22 -5.88 1.68 -7.77
CA HIS A 22 -7.17 1.37 -8.39
C HIS A 22 -7.65 0.00 -7.93
N ASP A 23 -8.86 -0.39 -8.28
CA ASP A 23 -9.47 -1.60 -7.70
C ASP A 23 -8.75 -2.91 -8.00
N ASN A 24 -7.95 -2.93 -9.07
CA ASN A 24 -7.23 -4.12 -9.51
C ASN A 24 -5.78 -3.85 -9.94
N TYR A 25 -5.27 -2.61 -9.81
CA TYR A 25 -3.89 -2.28 -10.20
C TYR A 25 -3.36 -1.02 -9.49
N TYR A 26 -2.05 -0.80 -9.62
CA TYR A 26 -1.35 0.37 -9.08
C TYR A 26 -0.72 1.20 -10.20
N GLU A 27 -0.67 2.50 -10.03
CA GLU A 27 0.14 3.40 -10.85
C GLU A 27 1.23 4.09 -10.01
N PRO A 28 2.52 3.95 -10.35
CA PRO A 28 3.06 3.10 -11.41
C PRO A 28 3.05 1.60 -11.05
N GLU A 29 3.03 0.72 -12.05
CA GLU A 29 3.08 -0.74 -11.84
C GLU A 29 4.45 -1.23 -11.32
N ASN A 30 5.52 -0.50 -11.65
CA ASN A 30 6.88 -0.87 -11.30
C ASN A 30 7.60 0.31 -10.64
N ILE A 31 8.26 0.03 -9.51
CA ILE A 31 9.07 0.99 -8.77
C ILE A 31 10.47 0.40 -8.59
N SER A 32 11.48 1.09 -9.09
CA SER A 32 12.88 0.74 -8.84
C SER A 32 13.47 1.65 -7.78
N VAL A 33 14.02 1.06 -6.72
CA VAL A 33 14.70 1.75 -5.61
C VAL A 33 16.15 1.29 -5.53
N LYS A 34 17.01 2.15 -4.97
CA LYS A 34 18.41 1.80 -4.70
C LYS A 34 18.56 1.30 -3.27
N GLU A 35 19.52 0.41 -3.04
CA GLU A 35 19.87 -0.01 -1.67
C GLU A 35 20.30 1.22 -0.84
N GLY A 36 19.80 1.29 0.39
CA GLY A 36 20.06 2.42 1.31
C GLY A 36 19.21 3.68 1.04
N GLU A 37 18.38 3.69 0.00
CA GLU A 37 17.50 4.81 -0.30
C GLU A 37 16.37 4.95 0.74
N THR A 38 16.12 6.18 1.21
CA THR A 38 14.92 6.51 1.98
C THR A 38 13.91 7.16 1.04
N VAL A 39 12.83 6.44 0.73
CA VAL A 39 11.75 6.90 -0.14
C VAL A 39 10.53 7.24 0.69
N ARG A 40 9.90 8.39 0.39
CA ARG A 40 8.55 8.69 0.88
C ARG A 40 7.52 8.21 -0.13
N PHE A 41 6.59 7.37 0.29
CA PHE A 41 5.43 7.00 -0.54
C PHE A 41 4.25 7.89 -0.19
N LEU A 42 3.65 8.53 -1.20
CA LEU A 42 2.39 9.24 -1.07
C LEU A 42 1.32 8.37 -1.73
N ILE A 43 0.49 7.74 -0.90
CA ILE A 43 -0.50 6.77 -1.35
C ILE A 43 -1.85 7.47 -1.52
N ARG A 44 -2.50 7.26 -2.67
CA ARG A 44 -3.87 7.71 -2.93
C ARG A 44 -4.70 6.52 -3.37
N ASN A 45 -5.77 6.23 -2.64
CA ASN A 45 -6.80 5.33 -3.13
C ASN A 45 -7.72 6.08 -4.12
N ALA A 46 -7.79 5.60 -5.35
CA ALA A 46 -8.66 6.09 -6.42
C ALA A 46 -9.69 5.03 -6.87
N GLY A 47 -9.68 3.85 -6.25
CA GLY A 47 -10.69 2.81 -6.42
C GLY A 47 -11.93 3.04 -5.57
N GLU A 48 -12.93 2.18 -5.78
CA GLU A 48 -14.18 2.19 -5.02
C GLU A 48 -14.01 1.51 -3.65
N PHE A 49 -13.17 0.47 -3.57
CA PHE A 49 -12.97 -0.33 -2.37
C PHE A 49 -11.91 0.24 -1.43
N VAL A 50 -11.93 -0.15 -0.17
CA VAL A 50 -10.80 0.11 0.73
C VAL A 50 -9.66 -0.84 0.35
N HIS A 51 -8.48 -0.27 0.09
CA HIS A 51 -7.30 -1.04 -0.30
C HIS A 51 -6.15 -0.86 0.70
N GLU A 52 -5.26 -1.85 0.74
CA GLU A 52 -4.01 -1.81 1.49
C GLU A 52 -2.81 -1.67 0.55
N PHE A 53 -1.75 -0.98 1.00
CA PHE A 53 -0.48 -0.89 0.28
C PHE A 53 0.64 -1.52 1.13
N ASN A 54 1.17 -2.65 0.67
CA ASN A 54 2.17 -3.45 1.38
C ASN A 54 3.45 -3.61 0.53
N ILE A 55 4.60 -3.59 1.21
CA ILE A 55 5.90 -3.89 0.59
C ILE A 55 6.31 -5.28 1.08
N ALA A 56 6.24 -6.29 0.22
CA ALA A 56 6.65 -7.65 0.56
C ALA A 56 7.14 -8.44 -0.65
N THR A 57 7.55 -9.69 -0.42
CA THR A 57 7.87 -10.63 -1.51
C THR A 57 6.60 -11.29 -2.05
N GLY A 58 6.64 -11.80 -3.28
CA GLY A 58 5.51 -12.55 -3.86
C GLY A 58 4.95 -13.66 -2.96
N PRO A 59 5.80 -14.54 -2.37
CA PRO A 59 5.33 -15.56 -1.43
C PRO A 59 4.62 -14.98 -0.20
N MET A 60 5.10 -13.86 0.34
CA MET A 60 4.46 -13.20 1.48
C MET A 60 3.06 -12.67 1.11
N HIS A 61 2.90 -12.09 -0.09
CA HIS A 61 1.58 -11.68 -0.56
C HIS A 61 0.62 -12.86 -0.73
N VAL A 62 1.09 -14.02 -1.23
CA VAL A 62 0.26 -15.23 -1.30
C VAL A 62 -0.20 -15.66 0.09
N THR A 63 0.68 -15.63 1.09
CA THR A 63 0.30 -15.93 2.48
C THR A 63 -0.66 -14.90 3.08
N HIS A 64 -0.65 -13.66 2.59
CA HIS A 64 -1.55 -12.60 3.03
C HIS A 64 -2.97 -12.68 2.44
N GLN A 65 -3.14 -13.36 1.29
CA GLN A 65 -4.43 -13.45 0.61
C GLN A 65 -5.59 -13.96 1.48
N PRO A 66 -5.43 -15.00 2.35
CA PRO A 66 -6.52 -15.44 3.22
C PRO A 66 -6.99 -14.37 4.21
N GLU A 67 -6.09 -13.53 4.72
CA GLU A 67 -6.45 -12.43 5.62
C GLU A 67 -7.27 -11.38 4.88
N MET A 68 -6.91 -11.07 3.64
CA MET A 68 -7.70 -10.20 2.76
C MET A 68 -9.11 -10.75 2.55
N MET A 69 -9.24 -12.06 2.29
CA MET A 69 -10.57 -12.69 2.14
C MET A 69 -11.40 -12.58 3.42
N MET A 70 -10.80 -12.80 4.59
CA MET A 70 -11.51 -12.63 5.86
C MET A 70 -11.97 -11.19 6.08
N MET A 71 -11.16 -10.21 5.69
CA MET A 71 -11.53 -8.79 5.77
C MET A 71 -12.68 -8.43 4.81
N VAL A 72 -12.75 -9.05 3.62
CA VAL A 72 -13.91 -8.94 2.72
C VAL A 72 -15.15 -9.56 3.36
N GLU A 73 -15.06 -10.78 3.89
CA GLU A 73 -16.18 -11.47 4.55
C GLU A 73 -16.75 -10.69 5.73
N HIS A 74 -15.88 -9.97 6.46
CA HIS A 74 -16.27 -9.11 7.57
C HIS A 74 -16.64 -7.67 7.16
N GLY A 75 -16.68 -7.37 5.87
CA GLY A 75 -17.14 -6.08 5.32
C GLY A 75 -16.20 -4.91 5.59
N VAL A 76 -14.93 -5.18 5.90
CA VAL A 76 -13.89 -4.15 6.18
C VAL A 76 -13.44 -3.46 4.89
N LEU A 77 -13.45 -4.19 3.77
CA LEU A 77 -12.94 -3.73 2.48
C LEU A 77 -14.02 -3.23 1.50
N GLU A 78 -15.29 -3.18 1.93
CA GLU A 78 -16.41 -2.74 1.10
C GLU A 78 -16.34 -1.25 0.72
N PRO A 79 -16.99 -0.84 -0.38
CA PRO A 79 -17.23 0.56 -0.68
C PRO A 79 -17.93 1.26 0.49
N ASP A 80 -17.55 2.51 0.74
CA ASP A 80 -18.31 3.44 1.58
C ASP A 80 -18.35 3.17 3.11
N LYS A 81 -17.58 2.21 3.63
CA LYS A 81 -17.47 1.92 5.07
C LYS A 81 -16.18 2.40 5.74
N TRP A 82 -15.56 3.47 5.24
CA TRP A 82 -14.48 4.13 5.97
C TRP A 82 -15.02 4.90 7.19
N ARG A 83 -14.85 4.34 8.39
CA ARG A 83 -15.35 4.92 9.67
C ARG A 83 -14.50 6.07 10.24
N GLY A 84 -13.51 6.61 9.52
CA GLY A 84 -12.51 7.49 10.13
C GLY A 84 -11.99 8.65 9.26
N HIS A 85 -12.82 9.67 9.03
CA HIS A 85 -12.53 10.94 8.33
C HIS A 85 -12.79 11.02 6.82
N ARG A 86 -13.34 12.19 6.47
CA ARG A 86 -13.89 12.68 5.20
C ARG A 86 -13.05 12.40 3.95
N ARG A 87 -13.73 12.09 2.85
CA ARG A 87 -13.18 11.85 1.48
C ARG A 87 -12.76 13.15 0.76
N ASP A 88 -12.48 14.22 1.52
CA ASP A 88 -12.38 15.59 1.00
C ASP A 88 -11.57 16.51 1.93
N GLN A 89 -10.33 16.10 2.25
CA GLN A 89 -9.23 17.02 2.59
C GLN A 89 -7.94 16.60 1.88
#